data_AF-A0A938Z2V4-F1
#
_entry.id   AF-A0A938Z2V4-F1
#
_cell.length_a   1.000
_cell.length_b   1.000
_cell.length_c   1.000
_cell.angle_alpha   90.00
_cell.angle_beta   90.00
_cell.angle_gamma   90.00
#
_symmetry.space_group_name_H-M   'P 1'
#
loop_
_entity.id
_entity.type
_entity.pdbx_description
1 polymer ?
#
loop_
_entity_poly.entity_id
_entity_poly.type
_entity_poly.pdbx_seq_one_letter_code
_entity_poly.pdbx_strand_id
1 'polypeptide(L)' 'MNVLVVNAGSSTLKYQVIDTKSHKVSAKGSCERVCFTGGTFT' A
#
# COMPACT_ATOMS: atom_id res chain seq x y z
N MET A 1 11.63 -11.49 6.92
CA MET A 1 12.07 -10.07 6.94
C MET A 1 11.01 -9.36 6.15
N ASN A 2 10.47 -8.25 6.66
CA ASN A 2 9.32 -7.62 6.02
C ASN A 2 9.80 -6.53 5.06
N VAL A 3 9.33 -6.59 3.82
CA VAL A 3 9.59 -5.59 2.79
C VAL A 3 8.29 -4.85 2.50
N LEU A 4 8.33 -3.53 2.64
CA LEU A 4 7.23 -2.65 2.23
C LEU A 4 7.42 -2.29 0.75
N VAL A 5 6.46 -2.69 -0.07
CA VAL A 5 6.38 -2.32 -1.48
C VAL A 5 5.34 -1.22 -1.61
N VAL A 6 5.73 -0.08 -2.18
CA VAL A 6 4.85 1.06 -2.41
C VAL A 6 4.77 1.38 -3.89
N ASN A 7 3.55 1.56 -4.40
CA ASN A 7 3.29 2.14 -5.70
C ASN A 7 2.59 3.49 -5.47
N ALA A 8 3.30 4.58 -5.76
CA ALA A 8 2.84 5.94 -5.60
C ALA A 8 2.44 6.54 -6.94
N GLY A 9 1.13 6.65 -7.18
CA GLY A 9 0.56 7.49 -8.22
C GLY A 9 0.35 8.93 -7.73
N SER A 10 -0.06 9.83 -8.63
CA SER A 10 -0.27 11.25 -8.31
C SER A 10 -1.34 11.52 -7.25
N SER A 11 -2.36 10.66 -7.15
CA SER A 11 -3.46 10.78 -6.18
C SER A 11 -3.87 9.45 -5.55
N THR A 12 -3.07 8.40 -5.73
CA THR A 12 -3.34 7.04 -5.22
C THR A 12 -2.05 6.43 -4.72
N LEU A 13 -2.09 5.78 -3.57
CA LEU A 13 -0.95 5.06 -3.00
C LEU A 13 -1.37 3.63 -2.68
N LYS A 14 -0.78 2.65 -3.35
CA LYS A 14 -0.98 1.22 -3.04
C LYS A 14 0.24 0.72 -2.28
N TYR A 15 0.02 -0.10 -1.26
CA TYR A 15 1.09 -0.69 -0.49
C TYR A 15 0.87 -2.17 -0.22
N GLN A 16 1.96 -2.91 -0.09
CA GLN A 16 1.97 -4.30 0.35
C GLN A 16 3.16 -4.51 1.29
N VAL A 17 2.95 -5.30 2.33
CA VAL A 17 4.01 -5.81 3.20
C VAL A 17 4.21 -7.28 2.87
N ILE A 18 5.40 -7.65 2.44
CA ILE A 18 5.76 -9.00 2.03
C ILE A 18 6.78 -9.55 3.03
N ASP A 19 6.50 -10.72 3.62
CA ASP A 19 7.53 -11.45 4.35
C ASP A 19 8.40 -12.23 3.36
N THR A 20 9.68 -11.89 3.30
CA THR A 20 10.62 -12.46 2.34
C THR A 20 11.05 -13.90 2.65
N LYS A 21 10.73 -14.43 3.83
CA LYS A 21 11.03 -15.83 4.17
C LYS A 21 9.95 -16.78 3.65
N SER A 22 8.69 -16.39 3.83
CA SER A 22 7.52 -17.16 3.43
C SER A 22 6.96 -16.76 2.06
N HIS A 23 7.45 -15.64 1.49
CA HIS A 23 6.93 -15.00 0.27
C HIS A 23 5.44 -14.64 0.34
N LYS A 24 4.88 -14.53 1.55
CA LYS A 24 3.47 -14.20 1.76
C LYS A 24 3.28 -12.69 1.93
N VAL A 25 2.17 -12.20 1.40
CA VAL A 25 1.69 -10.84 1.69
C VAL A 25 1.09 -10.84 3.10
N SER A 26 1.73 -10.12 4.01
CA SER A 26 1.29 -9.98 5.40
C SER A 26 0.22 -8.90 5.54
N ALA A 27 0.28 -7.85 4.71
CA ALA A 27 -0.72 -6.79 4.66
C ALA A 27 -0.72 -6.16 3.26
N LYS A 28 -1.87 -5.65 2.83
CA LYS A 28 -1.99 -4.82 1.62
C LYS A 28 -3.07 -3.77 1.84
N GLY A 29 -2.95 -2.67 1.13
CA GLY A 29 -3.99 -1.65 1.11
C GLY A 29 -3.76 -0.61 0.04
N SER A 30 -4.70 0.31 -0.03
CA SER A 30 -4.74 1.42 -0.96
C SER A 30 -5.25 2.66 -0.25
N CYS A 31 -4.70 3.81 -0.61
CA CYS A 31 -5.22 5.11 -0.26
C CYS A 31 -5.58 5.84 -1.54
N GLU A 32 -6.86 6.21 -1.70
CA GLU A 32 -7.34 6.98 -2.83
C GLU A 32 -7.53 8.46 -2.50
N ARG A 33 -7.43 9.30 -3.53
CA ARG A 33 -7.63 10.75 -3.46
C ARG A 33 -6.67 11.41 -2.44
N VAL A 34 -5.43 10.94 -2.41
CA VAL A 34 -4.35 11.54 -1.61
C VAL A 34 -4.23 13.02 -2.01
N CYS A 35 -4.20 13.91 -1.02
CA CYS A 35 -4.21 15.37 -1.19
C CYS A 35 -5.55 15.99 -1.67
N PHE A 36 -6.65 15.24 -1.67
CA PHE A 36 -8.00 15.76 -1.95
C PHE A 36 -8.97 15.44 -0.80
N THR A 37 -10.09 16.16 -0.75
CA THR A 37 -11.18 15.85 0.18
C THR A 37 -11.87 14.54 -0.20
N GLY A 38 -12.35 13.81 0.81
CA GLY A 38 -13.01 12.52 0.64
C GLY A 38 -12.06 11.35 0.33
N GLY A 39 -10.81 11.41 0.80
CA GLY A 39 -9.88 10.29 0.71
C GLY A 39 -10.37 9.05 1.43
N THR A 40 -10.10 7.88 0.84
CA THR A 40 -10.49 6.58 1.37
C THR A 40 -9.26 5.70 1.58
N PHE A 41 -9.32 4.85 2.60
CA PHE A 41 -8.32 3.83 2.88
C PHE A 41 -9.00 2.47 2.82
N THR A 42 -8.42 1.56 2.05
CA THR A 42 -9.00 0.25 1.76
C THR A 42 -7.97 -0.86 1.85
#